data_AF-A0AA44QCD9-F1
#
_entry.id   AF-A0AA44QCD9-F1
#
_cell.length_a   1.000
_cell.length_b   1.000
_cell.length_c   1.000
_cell.angle_alpha   90.00
_cell.angle_beta   90.00
_cell.angle_gamma   90.00
#
_symmetry.space_group_name_H-M   'P 1'
#
loop_
_entity.id
_entity.type
_entity.pdbx_description
1 polymer ?
#
loop_
_entity_poly.entity_id
_entity_poly.type
_entity_poly.pdbx_seq_one_letter_code
_entity_poly.pdbx_strand_id
1 'polypeptide(L)'
;MTYIPKPIDIAHIQLSEDISELTELLAKNTHDVWAAQRMKEGWTYGPKRDDSKKEHPCLVEYEELPEQEKEYDRLTAINAIKTIAALGFHIERTDK
;
A
#
# COMPACT_ATOMS: atom_id res chain seq x y z
N MET A 1 -11.96 -27.99 -3.51
CA MET A 1 -10.91 -27.67 -2.52
C MET A 1 -11.20 -26.29 -1.98
N THR A 2 -11.27 -26.13 -0.65
CA THR A 2 -11.49 -24.83 -0.02
C THR A 2 -10.14 -24.17 0.23
N TYR A 3 -9.96 -22.94 -0.25
CA TYR A 3 -8.75 -22.16 0.02
C TYR A 3 -8.73 -21.75 1.50
N ILE A 4 -7.60 -21.98 2.18
CA ILE A 4 -7.37 -21.58 3.58
C ILE A 4 -6.08 -20.73 3.61
N PRO A 5 -6.17 -19.41 3.81
CA PRO A 5 -5.00 -18.54 3.88
C PRO A 5 -4.14 -18.87 5.11
N LYS A 6 -2.81 -18.80 4.95
CA LYS A 6 -1.81 -19.04 6.01
C LYS A 6 -0.79 -17.89 6.04
N PRO A 7 -1.16 -16.71 6.54
CA PRO A 7 -0.23 -15.58 6.64
C PRO A 7 0.91 -15.87 7.62
N ILE A 8 2.04 -15.19 7.46
CA ILE A 8 3.13 -15.19 8.44
C ILE A 8 2.62 -14.48 9.71
N ASP A 9 2.90 -15.06 10.88
CA ASP A 9 2.58 -14.40 12.15
C ASP A 9 3.51 -13.21 12.39
N ILE A 10 2.91 -12.02 12.38
CA ILE A 10 3.58 -10.74 12.56
C ILE A 10 3.08 -10.00 13.81
N ALA A 11 2.24 -10.63 14.65
CA ALA A 11 1.60 -9.97 15.78
C ALA A 11 2.61 -9.48 16.83
N HIS A 12 3.72 -10.19 16.97
CA HIS A 12 4.79 -9.89 17.93
C HIS A 12 5.82 -8.88 17.40
N ILE A 13 5.76 -8.51 16.11
CA ILE A 13 6.71 -7.58 15.51
C ILE A 13 6.34 -6.14 15.88
N GLN A 14 7.25 -5.48 16.60
CA GLN A 14 7.20 -4.06 16.93
C GLN A 14 8.08 -3.29 15.95
N LEU A 15 7.52 -2.25 15.33
CA LEU A 15 8.25 -1.35 14.44
C LEU A 15 8.71 -0.13 15.25
N SER A 16 9.85 0.45 14.89
CA SER A 16 10.28 1.74 15.46
C SER A 16 9.41 2.90 14.95
N GLU A 17 9.48 4.05 15.63
CA GLU A 17 8.75 5.26 15.25
C GLU A 17 9.15 5.75 13.84
N ASP A 18 10.45 5.73 13.53
CA ASP A 18 10.98 6.06 12.19
C ASP A 18 10.34 5.21 11.07
N ILE A 19 10.04 3.93 11.37
CA ILE A 19 9.41 3.01 10.42
C ILE A 19 7.89 3.24 10.33
N SER A 20 7.29 3.81 11.38
CA SER A 20 5.90 4.24 11.34
C SER A 20 5.73 5.41 10.37
N GLU A 21 6.62 6.40 10.39
CA GLU A 21 6.62 7.51 9.41
C GLU A 21 6.85 7.02 7.98
N LEU A 22 7.72 6.01 7.80
CA LEU A 22 7.97 5.37 6.51
C LEU A 22 6.69 4.76 5.90
N THR A 23 5.72 4.36 6.73
CA THR A 23 4.49 3.73 6.26
C THR A 23 3.68 4.65 5.34
N GLU A 24 3.50 5.91 5.72
CA GLU A 24 2.70 6.86 4.92
C GLU A 24 3.39 7.14 3.58
N LEU A 25 4.71 7.29 3.60
CA LEU A 25 5.51 7.49 2.39
C LEU A 25 5.44 6.27 1.46
N LEU A 26 5.47 5.05 2.01
CA LEU A 26 5.33 3.82 1.23
C LEU A 26 3.93 3.66 0.65
N ALA A 27 2.89 3.96 1.43
CA ALA A 27 1.51 3.93 0.98
C ALA A 27 1.30 4.90 -0.20
N LYS A 28 1.70 6.16 -0.03
CA LYS A 28 1.64 7.19 -1.08
C LYS A 28 2.41 6.78 -2.33
N ASN A 29 3.68 6.36 -2.19
CA ASN A 29 4.48 5.99 -3.36
C ASN A 29 3.92 4.75 -4.08
N THR A 30 3.37 3.78 -3.34
CA THR A 30 2.73 2.60 -3.93
C THR A 30 1.50 3.00 -4.75
N HIS A 31 0.69 3.90 -4.20
CA HIS A 31 -0.44 4.50 -4.92
C HIS A 31 0.00 5.22 -6.19
N ASP A 32 1.01 6.08 -6.10
CA ASP A 32 1.52 6.86 -7.24
C ASP A 32 2.04 5.93 -8.36
N VAL A 33 2.77 4.87 -8.01
CA VAL A 33 3.27 3.87 -8.97
C VAL A 33 2.11 3.14 -9.64
N TRP A 34 1.10 2.70 -8.86
CA TRP A 34 -0.09 2.06 -9.39
C TRP A 34 -0.86 3.00 -10.34
N ALA A 35 -1.09 4.24 -9.92
CA ALA A 35 -1.84 5.23 -10.68
C ALA A 35 -1.13 5.57 -11.99
N ALA A 36 0.19 5.81 -11.95
CA ALA A 36 1.00 6.05 -13.15
C ALA A 36 0.92 4.88 -14.14
N GLN A 37 0.99 3.63 -13.64
CA GLN A 37 0.85 2.45 -14.50
C GLN A 37 -0.55 2.37 -15.13
N ARG A 38 -1.61 2.55 -14.34
CA ARG A 38 -3.00 2.54 -14.82
C ARG A 38 -3.23 3.62 -15.88
N MET A 39 -2.76 4.84 -15.64
CA MET A 39 -2.86 5.95 -16.60
C MET A 39 -2.13 5.64 -17.91
N LYS A 40 -0.93 5.03 -17.84
CA LYS A 40 -0.20 4.56 -19.02
C LYS A 40 -0.94 3.49 -19.80
N GLU A 41 -1.71 2.64 -19.12
CA GLU A 41 -2.60 1.64 -19.73
C GLU A 41 -3.91 2.24 -20.28
N GLY A 42 -4.08 3.56 -20.20
CA GLY A 42 -5.23 4.31 -20.70
C GLY A 42 -6.40 4.38 -19.73
N TRP A 43 -6.16 4.14 -18.44
CA TRP A 43 -7.18 4.36 -17.42
C TRP A 43 -7.30 5.83 -17.04
N THR A 44 -8.52 6.24 -16.69
CA THR A 44 -8.83 7.60 -16.24
C THR A 44 -9.65 7.57 -14.95
N TYR A 45 -9.76 8.72 -14.30
CA TYR A 45 -10.71 8.89 -13.21
C TYR A 45 -12.16 8.62 -13.68
N GLY A 46 -12.95 8.00 -12.82
CA GLY A 46 -14.41 7.96 -12.93
C GLY A 46 -15.03 7.64 -11.57
N PRO A 47 -16.31 8.00 -11.34
CA PRO A 47 -16.93 7.95 -10.00
C PRO A 47 -17.12 6.53 -9.45
N LYS A 48 -16.96 5.51 -10.31
CA LYS A 48 -16.99 4.08 -9.97
C LYS A 48 -16.06 3.35 -10.92
N ARG A 49 -15.64 2.15 -10.53
CA ARG A 49 -14.83 1.30 -11.39
C ARG A 49 -15.64 0.84 -12.62
N ASP A 50 -15.10 1.07 -13.81
CA ASP A 50 -15.65 0.61 -15.09
C ASP A 50 -14.51 0.14 -16.00
N ASP A 51 -14.25 -1.16 -16.01
CA ASP A 51 -13.15 -1.77 -16.77
C ASP A 51 -13.35 -1.63 -18.29
N SER A 52 -14.60 -1.48 -18.76
CA SER A 52 -14.90 -1.32 -20.19
C SER A 52 -14.49 0.06 -20.71
N LYS A 53 -14.67 1.08 -19.87
CA LYS A 53 -14.24 2.47 -20.13
C LYS A 53 -12.84 2.77 -19.59
N LYS A 54 -12.26 1.83 -18.83
CA LYS A 54 -11.03 1.99 -18.06
C LYS A 54 -11.12 3.16 -17.05
N GLU A 55 -12.20 3.22 -16.29
CA GLU A 55 -12.38 4.22 -15.24
C GLU A 55 -12.13 3.60 -13.85
N HIS A 56 -11.45 4.34 -12.96
CA HIS A 56 -11.27 3.94 -11.57
C HIS A 56 -11.39 5.14 -10.61
N PRO A 57 -12.13 5.03 -9.48
CA PRO A 57 -12.36 6.15 -8.57
C PRO A 57 -11.11 6.61 -7.84
N CYS A 58 -10.18 5.69 -7.58
CA CYS A 58 -8.91 6.01 -6.92
C CYS A 58 -7.86 6.65 -7.85
N LEU A 59 -8.15 6.94 -9.13
CA LEU A 59 -7.20 7.67 -9.99
C LEU A 59 -7.24 9.19 -9.71
N VAL A 60 -6.90 9.53 -8.48
CA VAL A 60 -6.79 10.88 -7.90
C VAL A 60 -5.46 10.99 -7.14
N GLU A 61 -5.10 12.19 -6.69
CA GLU A 61 -3.94 12.36 -5.82
C GLU A 61 -4.13 11.57 -4.52
N TYR A 62 -3.02 11.05 -3.95
CA TYR A 62 -3.09 10.26 -2.72
C TYR A 62 -3.83 11.00 -1.60
N GLU A 63 -3.58 12.30 -1.46
CA GLU A 63 -4.23 13.17 -0.48
C GLU A 63 -5.76 13.25 -0.62
N GLU A 64 -6.29 13.03 -1.82
CA GLU A 64 -7.73 13.07 -2.13
C GLU A 64 -8.43 11.72 -1.95
N LEU A 65 -7.68 10.65 -1.65
CA LEU A 65 -8.28 9.35 -1.37
C LEU A 65 -9.17 9.40 -0.13
N PRO A 66 -10.26 8.62 -0.12
CA PRO A 66 -11.01 8.35 1.10
C PRO A 66 -10.09 7.78 2.18
N GLU A 67 -10.29 8.21 3.43
CA GLU A 67 -9.46 7.75 4.56
C GLU A 67 -9.44 6.23 4.70
N GLN A 68 -10.52 5.56 4.33
CA GLN A 68 -10.61 4.10 4.33
C GLN A 68 -9.64 3.44 3.34
N GLU A 69 -9.44 4.05 2.16
CA GLU A 69 -8.49 3.55 1.16
C GLU A 69 -7.04 3.80 1.63
N LYS A 70 -6.76 5.00 2.16
CA LYS A 70 -5.45 5.31 2.75
C LYS A 70 -5.09 4.36 3.89
N GLU A 71 -6.05 4.04 4.76
CA GLU A 71 -5.85 3.09 5.86
C GLU A 71 -5.54 1.69 5.33
N TYR A 72 -6.22 1.25 4.27
CA TYR A 72 -5.91 -0.02 3.62
C TYR A 72 -4.47 -0.05 3.06
N ASP A 73 -4.04 1.04 2.41
CA ASP A 73 -2.69 1.16 1.87
C ASP A 73 -1.63 1.16 2.97
N ARG A 74 -1.86 1.91 4.07
CA ARG A 74 -0.99 1.92 5.25
C ARG A 74 -0.87 0.54 5.88
N LEU A 75 -2.00 -0.14 6.09
CA LEU A 75 -2.00 -1.49 6.66
C LEU A 75 -1.24 -2.48 5.77
N THR A 76 -1.37 -2.35 4.45
CA THR A 76 -0.63 -3.16 3.49
C THR A 76 0.88 -2.90 3.61
N ALA A 77 1.29 -1.64 3.69
CA ALA A 77 2.70 -1.25 3.88
C ALA A 77 3.27 -1.75 5.23
N ILE A 78 2.56 -1.56 6.34
CA ILE A 78 2.97 -2.04 7.67
C ILE A 78 3.12 -3.56 7.67
N ASN A 79 2.14 -4.28 7.12
CA ASN A 79 2.17 -5.73 7.07
C ASN A 79 3.36 -6.24 6.24
N ALA A 80 3.68 -5.57 5.12
CA ALA A 80 4.85 -5.90 4.32
C ALA A 80 6.15 -5.71 5.13
N ILE A 81 6.31 -4.58 5.81
CA ILE A 81 7.50 -4.32 6.66
C ILE A 81 7.61 -5.35 7.79
N LYS A 82 6.51 -5.61 8.50
CA LYS A 82 6.51 -6.60 9.59
C LYS A 82 6.83 -8.01 9.09
N THR A 83 6.36 -8.34 7.89
CA THR A 83 6.68 -9.62 7.24
C THR A 83 8.17 -9.72 6.95
N ILE A 84 8.78 -8.67 6.41
CA ILE A 84 10.24 -8.62 6.17
C ILE A 84 11.01 -8.81 7.49
N ALA A 85 10.59 -8.14 8.57
CA ALA A 85 11.19 -8.31 9.89
C ALA A 85 11.00 -9.73 10.46
N ALA A 86 9.82 -10.32 10.34
CA ALA A 86 9.54 -11.69 10.77
C ALA A 86 10.37 -12.74 9.99
N LEU A 87 10.79 -12.41 8.77
CA LEU A 87 11.70 -13.23 7.96
C LEU A 87 13.18 -13.02 8.30
N GLY A 88 13.50 -12.20 9.31
CA GLY A 88 14.86 -12.01 9.82
C GLY A 88 15.66 -10.89 9.16
N PHE A 89 15.02 -10.03 8.36
CA PHE A 89 15.67 -8.85 7.79
C PHE A 89 15.57 -7.65 8.72
N HIS A 90 16.58 -6.78 8.67
CA HIS A 90 16.60 -5.53 9.42
C HIS A 90 16.52 -4.34 8.47
N ILE A 91 15.69 -3.36 8.82
CA ILE A 91 15.55 -2.09 8.10
C ILE A 91 15.94 -0.98 9.07
N GLU A 92 16.93 -0.18 8.70
CA GLU A 92 17.42 0.95 9.48
C GLU A 92 17.42 2.22 8.62
N ARG A 93 17.07 3.36 9.21
CA ARG A 93 17.26 4.66 8.57
C ARG A 93 18.76 4.97 8.59
N THR A 94 19.31 5.31 7.44
CA THR A 94 20.69 5.79 7.32
C THR A 94 20.68 7.32 7.26
N ASP A 95 21.69 7.95 7.86
CA ASP A 95 21.86 9.40 7.79
C ASP A 95 22.11 9.79 6.32
N LYS A 96 21.12 10.42 5.69
CA LYS A 96 21.22 11.02 4.36
C LYS A 96 21.14 12.53 4.47
#